data_AF-A0A350C0U9-F1
#
_entry.id   AF-A0A350C0U9-F1
#
_cell.length_a   1.000
_cell.length_b   1.000
_cell.length_c   1.000
_cell.angle_alpha   90.00
_cell.angle_beta   90.00
_cell.angle_gamma   90.00
#
_symmetry.space_group_name_H-M   'P 1'
#
loop_
_entity.id
_entity.type
_entity.pdbx_description
1 polymer ?
#
loop_
_entity_poly.entity_id
_entity_poly.type
_entity_poly.pdbx_seq_one_letter_code
_entity_poly.pdbx_strand_id
1 'polypeptide(L)'
;MNKKIISLVMVAVLGLCGCGSGGKKTGSGQSSGDSAPVTSSTVESAGLDSFIELANYKGLELTRKVSDVTEDQLFDAIDEDLNHYRIDVPDMEIDNLFWVTMDFEGKIDGEDFVGSSDSNYELKLGQGTFLEEF
;
A
#
# COMPACT_ATOMS: atom_id res chain seq x y z
N MET A 1 4.14 0.91 37.19
CA MET A 1 5.54 0.78 37.66
C MET A 1 6.20 -0.40 36.94
N ASN A 2 7.23 -0.11 36.12
CA ASN A 2 8.43 -0.95 35.84
C ASN A 2 8.34 -1.93 34.63
N LYS A 3 8.74 -1.52 33.40
CA LYS A 3 10.11 -1.57 32.76
C LYS A 3 10.49 -3.00 32.29
N LYS A 4 10.87 -3.30 31.02
CA LYS A 4 12.08 -2.93 30.23
C LYS A 4 11.90 -3.42 28.76
N ILE A 5 11.91 -2.59 27.71
CA ILE A 5 13.00 -2.30 26.74
C ILE A 5 13.99 -3.46 26.47
N ILE A 6 13.94 -4.05 25.27
CA ILE A 6 14.97 -4.91 24.64
C ILE A 6 15.00 -4.54 23.13
N SER A 7 15.95 -3.69 22.72
CA SER A 7 17.16 -4.04 21.91
C SER A 7 16.92 -3.94 20.40
N LEU A 8 17.12 -2.78 19.77
CA LEU A 8 18.41 -2.36 19.16
C LEU A 8 19.02 -3.42 18.23
N VAL A 9 18.74 -3.32 16.92
CA VAL A 9 19.52 -3.94 15.85
C VAL A 9 19.97 -2.84 14.87
N MET A 10 21.28 -2.79 14.71
CA MET A 10 22.15 -1.85 14.00
C MET A 10 21.65 -1.25 12.68
N VAL A 11 21.67 0.09 12.64
CA VAL A 11 22.10 0.89 11.49
C VAL A 11 23.63 0.83 11.42
N ALA A 12 24.21 0.41 10.28
CA ALA A 12 25.46 0.93 9.70
C ALA A 12 25.97 0.04 8.55
N VAL A 13 25.93 0.53 7.31
CA VAL A 13 27.11 0.58 6.42
C VAL A 13 26.92 1.76 5.45
N LEU A 14 27.65 2.84 5.70
CA LEU A 14 27.99 3.87 4.71
C LEU A 14 29.35 3.48 4.10
N GLY A 15 29.48 3.60 2.77
CA GLY A 15 30.74 3.34 2.07
C GLY A 15 30.76 3.94 0.67
N LEU A 16 31.33 5.14 0.57
CA LEU A 16 31.49 5.99 -0.60
C LEU A 16 32.34 5.34 -1.72
N CYS A 17 31.88 5.46 -2.97
CA CYS A 17 32.75 5.32 -4.15
C CYS A 17 33.00 6.72 -4.74
N GLY A 18 34.14 7.31 -4.38
CA GLY A 18 34.77 8.39 -5.13
C GLY A 18 35.91 7.83 -5.99
N CYS A 19 35.97 8.21 -7.25
CA CYS A 19 37.19 8.17 -8.05
C CYS A 19 37.29 9.49 -8.83
N GLY A 20 38.43 10.17 -8.67
CA GLY A 20 38.71 11.47 -9.26
C GLY A 20 39.76 11.42 -10.38
N SER A 21 39.88 12.58 -11.03
CA SER A 21 40.97 13.11 -11.87
C SER A 21 41.05 12.74 -13.37
N GLY A 22 40.95 13.79 -14.21
CA GLY A 22 41.97 14.11 -15.22
C GLY A 22 41.72 13.80 -16.71
N GLY A 23 41.24 14.79 -17.47
CA GLY A 23 41.88 15.23 -18.72
C GLY A 23 41.64 14.52 -20.08
N LYS A 24 40.75 15.12 -20.88
CA LYS A 24 40.90 15.55 -22.31
C LYS A 24 41.14 14.49 -23.42
N LYS A 25 40.15 14.34 -24.34
CA LYS A 25 40.19 14.75 -25.77
C LYS A 25 38.95 14.33 -26.59
N THR A 26 38.38 15.31 -27.33
CA THR A 26 37.89 15.30 -28.74
C THR A 26 37.22 14.01 -29.26
N GLY A 27 36.00 13.95 -29.82
CA GLY A 27 35.15 14.91 -30.54
C GLY A 27 34.63 14.23 -31.82
N SER A 28 33.30 14.19 -32.08
CA SER A 28 32.63 14.25 -33.40
C SER A 28 31.14 13.82 -33.33
N GLY A 29 30.29 14.56 -34.07
CA GLY A 29 28.83 14.36 -34.30
C GLY A 29 27.95 15.19 -33.35
N GLN A 30 27.29 16.31 -33.68
CA GLN A 30 26.54 16.77 -34.87
C GLN A 30 25.45 15.75 -35.28
N SER A 31 24.14 16.02 -35.25
CA SER A 31 23.35 17.19 -34.86
C SER A 31 21.88 16.79 -34.59
N SER A 32 21.17 17.73 -33.95
CA SER A 32 19.78 18.15 -34.21
C SER A 32 18.62 17.23 -33.82
N GLY A 33 17.90 17.70 -32.80
CA GLY A 33 16.52 17.39 -32.46
C GLY A 33 16.05 18.38 -31.40
N ASP A 34 16.08 19.66 -31.77
CA ASP A 34 15.64 20.81 -30.97
C ASP A 34 14.12 20.77 -30.76
N SER A 35 13.68 20.96 -29.52
CA SER A 35 12.35 21.49 -29.20
C SER A 35 12.44 22.13 -27.82
N ALA A 36 12.49 23.46 -27.89
CA ALA A 36 12.69 24.44 -26.85
C ALA A 36 11.83 24.25 -25.58
N PRO A 37 12.27 24.84 -24.44
CA PRO A 37 11.41 25.09 -23.29
C PRO A 37 10.13 25.79 -23.77
N VAL A 38 8.97 25.39 -23.25
CA VAL A 38 7.70 26.05 -23.54
C VAL A 38 7.84 27.49 -23.04
N THR A 39 8.14 28.38 -23.96
CA THR A 39 8.36 29.79 -23.69
C THR A 39 7.00 30.38 -23.38
N SER A 40 6.92 31.03 -22.22
CA SER A 40 5.83 31.89 -21.77
C SER A 40 5.52 33.06 -22.74
N SER A 41 6.17 33.11 -23.90
CA SER A 41 6.07 34.16 -24.92
C SER A 41 4.83 34.04 -25.82
N THR A 42 4.16 32.88 -25.87
CA THR A 42 2.94 32.73 -26.68
C THR A 42 1.72 33.40 -26.02
N VAL A 43 1.69 33.51 -24.69
CA VAL A 43 0.61 34.21 -23.97
C VAL A 43 0.72 35.73 -24.05
N GLU A 44 1.94 36.27 -24.17
CA GLU A 44 2.17 37.73 -24.27
C GLU A 44 1.85 38.29 -25.68
N SER A 45 2.05 37.53 -26.75
CA SER A 45 1.79 38.01 -28.12
C SER A 45 0.31 37.95 -28.55
N ALA A 46 -0.52 37.21 -27.80
CA ALA A 46 -1.94 37.04 -28.11
C ALA A 46 -2.85 38.09 -27.42
N GLY A 47 -2.30 39.04 -26.65
CA GLY A 47 -3.07 40.10 -26.00
C GLY A 47 -4.12 39.59 -25.00
N LEU A 48 -3.87 38.41 -24.40
CA LEU A 48 -4.80 37.70 -23.52
C LEU A 48 -5.00 38.42 -22.18
N ASP A 49 -4.11 39.34 -21.82
CA ASP A 49 -4.20 40.16 -20.61
C ASP A 49 -5.50 40.97 -20.55
N SER A 50 -6.09 41.28 -21.71
CA SER A 50 -7.39 41.97 -21.83
C SER A 50 -8.61 41.04 -21.76
N PHE A 51 -8.40 39.72 -21.88
CA PHE A 51 -9.46 38.70 -21.87
C PHE A 51 -9.46 37.86 -20.58
N ILE A 52 -8.42 37.98 -19.76
CA ILE A 52 -8.23 37.23 -18.52
C ILE A 52 -8.07 38.20 -17.36
N GLU A 53 -9.10 38.29 -16.52
CA GLU A 53 -9.05 39.05 -15.27
C GLU A 53 -8.86 38.08 -14.10
N LEU A 54 -7.72 38.19 -13.40
CA LEU A 54 -7.50 37.47 -12.16
C LEU A 54 -8.25 38.19 -11.03
N ALA A 55 -9.26 37.54 -10.47
CA ALA A 55 -9.91 38.00 -9.24
C ALA A 55 -8.91 38.00 -8.05
N ASN A 56 -9.28 38.65 -6.95
CA ASN A 56 -8.45 38.73 -5.73
C ASN A 56 -8.15 37.33 -5.15
N TYR A 57 -6.97 36.81 -5.49
CA TYR A 57 -6.51 35.48 -5.07
C TYR A 57 -5.58 35.53 -3.84
N LYS A 58 -5.11 36.72 -3.46
CA LYS A 58 -4.25 36.92 -2.29
C LYS A 58 -5.11 37.13 -1.04
N GLY A 59 -4.73 36.49 0.06
CA GLY A 59 -5.45 36.60 1.34
C GLY A 59 -6.65 35.65 1.47
N LEU A 60 -6.76 34.62 0.61
CA LEU A 60 -7.74 33.56 0.79
C LEU A 60 -7.40 32.75 2.05
N GLU A 61 -8.34 32.68 2.99
CA GLU A 61 -8.22 31.84 4.18
C GLU A 61 -8.51 30.38 3.82
N LEU A 62 -7.47 29.55 3.91
CA LEU A 62 -7.60 28.11 3.71
C LEU A 62 -7.56 27.43 5.07
N THR A 63 -8.65 26.74 5.41
CA THR A 63 -8.67 25.88 6.60
C THR A 63 -7.98 24.56 6.27
N ARG A 64 -6.83 24.30 6.88
CA ARG A 64 -6.17 22.99 6.80
C ARG A 64 -6.93 22.01 7.69
N LYS A 65 -7.56 21.00 7.10
CA LYS A 65 -8.02 19.82 7.83
C LYS A 65 -6.83 18.88 8.01
N VAL A 66 -6.51 18.56 9.27
CA VAL A 66 -5.57 17.50 9.64
C VAL A 66 -6.41 16.43 10.32
N SER A 67 -6.28 15.19 9.86
CA SER A 67 -6.85 14.03 10.52
C SER A 67 -5.70 13.16 10.99
N ASP A 68 -5.79 12.68 12.22
CA ASP A 68 -4.90 11.64 12.72
C ASP A 68 -5.41 10.27 12.30
N VAL A 69 -4.50 9.30 12.29
CA VAL A 69 -4.83 7.88 12.11
C VAL A 69 -5.09 7.31 13.49
N THR A 70 -6.30 6.78 13.66
CA THR A 70 -6.70 6.09 14.90
C THR A 70 -6.18 4.65 14.92
N GLU A 71 -6.09 4.04 16.10
CA GLU A 71 -5.75 2.62 16.22
C GLU A 71 -6.78 1.74 15.51
N ASP A 72 -8.08 2.07 15.62
CA ASP A 72 -9.16 1.35 14.92
C ASP A 72 -8.94 1.34 13.40
N GLN A 73 -8.63 2.50 12.80
CA GLN A 73 -8.32 2.59 11.36
C GLN A 73 -7.07 1.80 10.95
N LEU A 74 -6.11 1.65 11.87
CA LEU A 74 -4.93 0.84 11.62
C LEU A 74 -5.27 -0.66 11.64
N PHE A 75 -6.05 -1.10 12.62
CA PHE A 75 -6.47 -2.50 12.70
C PHE A 75 -7.41 -2.87 11.57
N ASP A 76 -8.35 -2.00 11.19
CA ASP A 76 -9.22 -2.21 10.02
C ASP A 76 -8.42 -2.43 8.73
N ALA A 77 -7.35 -1.65 8.53
CA ALA A 77 -6.48 -1.80 7.37
C ALA A 77 -5.67 -3.11 7.40
N ILE A 78 -5.20 -3.54 8.57
CA ILE A 78 -4.52 -4.83 8.75
C ILE A 78 -5.48 -5.98 8.44
N ASP A 79 -6.71 -5.91 8.93
CA ASP A 79 -7.73 -6.94 8.69
C ASP A 79 -8.12 -7.02 7.22
N GLU A 80 -8.21 -5.88 6.52
CA GLU A 80 -8.41 -5.83 5.06
C GLU A 80 -7.27 -6.52 4.32
N ASP A 81 -6.02 -6.23 4.68
CA ASP A 81 -4.85 -6.85 4.08
C ASP A 81 -4.80 -8.38 4.33
N LEU A 82 -5.09 -8.83 5.56
CA LEU A 82 -5.12 -10.26 5.90
C LEU A 82 -6.26 -11.01 5.19
N ASN A 83 -7.32 -10.31 4.79
CA ASN A 83 -8.36 -10.89 3.95
C ASN A 83 -7.92 -11.09 2.49
N HIS A 84 -7.09 -10.19 1.98
CA HIS A 84 -6.65 -10.23 0.59
C HIS A 84 -5.40 -11.09 0.39
N TYR A 85 -4.49 -11.05 1.36
CA TYR A 85 -3.20 -11.73 1.31
C TYR A 85 -3.16 -12.86 2.32
N ARG A 86 -3.14 -14.09 1.79
CA ARG A 86 -2.97 -15.30 2.61
C ARG A 86 -1.48 -15.58 2.78
N ILE A 87 -1.08 -15.79 4.03
CA ILE A 87 0.28 -16.20 4.39
C ILE A 87 0.15 -17.50 5.16
N ASP A 88 0.85 -18.53 4.71
CA ASP A 88 0.96 -19.78 5.45
C ASP A 88 1.90 -19.57 6.62
N VAL A 89 1.37 -19.68 7.83
CA VAL A 89 2.17 -19.55 9.04
C VAL A 89 2.19 -20.91 9.75
N PRO A 90 3.32 -21.63 9.69
CA PRO A 90 3.44 -22.91 10.37
C PRO A 90 3.56 -22.71 11.89
N ASP A 91 3.09 -23.70 12.64
CA ASP A 91 3.31 -23.87 14.09
C ASP A 91 2.75 -22.77 15.01
N MET A 92 1.66 -22.10 14.61
CA MET A 92 0.89 -21.18 15.46
C MET A 92 -0.47 -21.76 15.85
N GLU A 93 -0.97 -21.35 17.02
CA GLU A 93 -2.34 -21.65 17.45
C GLU A 93 -3.34 -21.01 16.50
N ILE A 94 -4.40 -21.76 16.14
CA ILE A 94 -5.45 -21.30 15.23
C ILE A 94 -6.31 -20.25 15.92
N ASP A 95 -6.57 -19.13 15.24
CA ASP A 95 -7.43 -18.04 15.70
C ASP A 95 -8.55 -17.73 14.67
N ASN A 96 -9.57 -17.00 15.11
CA ASN A 96 -10.75 -16.55 14.37
C ASN A 96 -10.46 -15.69 13.12
N LEU A 97 -9.20 -15.35 12.85
CA LEU A 97 -8.81 -14.61 11.65
C LEU A 97 -8.16 -15.49 10.59
N PHE A 98 -7.94 -16.78 10.90
CA PHE A 98 -7.21 -17.67 10.00
C PHE A 98 -8.11 -18.32 8.97
N TRP A 99 -7.48 -18.64 7.84
CA TRP A 99 -8.02 -19.49 6.81
C TRP A 99 -7.53 -20.92 7.06
N VAL A 100 -8.46 -21.86 6.99
CA VAL A 100 -8.16 -23.29 7.08
C VAL A 100 -8.74 -24.01 5.87
N THR A 101 -8.02 -25.00 5.37
CA THR A 101 -8.51 -25.91 4.35
C THR A 101 -8.87 -27.23 5.03
N MET A 102 -10.10 -27.69 4.85
CA MET A 102 -10.59 -28.91 5.49
C MET A 102 -11.38 -29.80 4.54
N ASP A 103 -11.39 -31.08 4.87
CA ASP A 103 -12.30 -32.07 4.31
C ASP A 103 -13.31 -32.43 5.40
N PHE A 104 -14.60 -32.47 5.07
CA PHE A 104 -15.64 -32.81 6.05
C PHE A 104 -16.70 -33.74 5.47
N GLU A 105 -17.34 -34.49 6.38
CA GLU A 105 -18.47 -35.36 6.10
C GLU A 105 -19.51 -35.20 7.22
N GLY A 106 -20.69 -34.72 6.84
CA GLY A 106 -21.84 -34.53 7.72
C GLY A 106 -22.81 -35.71 7.59
N LYS A 107 -23.41 -36.09 8.72
CA LYS A 107 -24.41 -37.16 8.80
C LYS A 107 -25.56 -36.72 9.69
N ILE A 108 -26.79 -37.08 9.32
CA ILE A 108 -27.97 -36.98 10.18
C ILE A 108 -28.35 -38.41 10.56
N ASP A 109 -28.35 -38.72 11.86
CA ASP A 109 -28.64 -40.06 12.37
C ASP A 109 -27.79 -41.19 11.75
N GLY A 110 -26.57 -40.85 11.32
CA GLY A 110 -25.64 -41.79 10.68
C GLY A 110 -25.84 -41.98 9.17
N GLU A 111 -26.84 -41.32 8.57
CA GLU A 111 -27.03 -41.28 7.12
C GLU A 111 -26.51 -39.97 6.51
N ASP A 112 -25.88 -40.09 5.34
CA ASP A 112 -25.44 -38.94 4.56
C ASP A 112 -26.63 -38.20 3.97
N PHE A 113 -26.51 -36.89 3.80
CA PHE A 113 -27.53 -36.07 3.15
C PHE A 113 -26.91 -35.22 2.04
N VAL A 114 -27.75 -34.73 1.13
CA VAL A 114 -27.25 -33.95 -0.02
C VAL A 114 -26.58 -32.67 0.48
N GLY A 115 -25.32 -32.48 0.08
CA GLY A 115 -24.50 -31.34 0.51
C GLY A 115 -23.82 -31.51 1.87
N SER A 116 -23.79 -32.73 2.42
CA SER A 116 -23.20 -32.98 3.72
C SER A 116 -21.67 -33.10 3.73
N SER A 117 -21.03 -33.27 2.57
CA SER A 117 -19.58 -33.49 2.49
C SER A 117 -18.94 -32.64 1.39
N ASP A 118 -17.73 -32.17 1.66
CA ASP A 118 -16.88 -31.47 0.68
C ASP A 118 -15.40 -31.71 0.99
N SER A 119 -14.54 -31.47 0.01
CA SER A 119 -13.08 -31.64 0.10
C SER A 119 -12.36 -30.38 -0.35
N ASN A 120 -11.22 -30.07 0.27
CA ASN A 120 -10.47 -28.82 0.11
C ASN A 120 -11.35 -27.58 0.33
N TYR A 121 -12.27 -27.64 1.29
CA TYR A 121 -13.12 -26.52 1.63
C TYR A 121 -12.32 -25.47 2.38
N GLU A 122 -12.28 -24.25 1.83
CA GLU A 122 -11.62 -23.12 2.47
C GLU A 122 -12.61 -22.37 3.36
N LEU A 123 -12.31 -22.34 4.66
CA LEU A 123 -13.12 -21.63 5.64
C LEU A 123 -12.28 -20.55 6.30
N LYS A 124 -12.83 -19.33 6.35
CA LYS A 124 -12.37 -18.30 7.28
C LYS A 124 -13.10 -18.48 8.60
N LEU A 125 -12.34 -18.68 9.68
CA LEU A 125 -12.91 -18.85 11.02
C LEU A 125 -13.57 -17.54 11.51
N GLY A 126 -14.44 -17.64 12.52
CA GLY A 126 -15.03 -16.48 13.19
C GLY A 126 -16.04 -15.62 12.39
N GLN A 127 -16.31 -15.94 11.12
CA GLN A 127 -17.26 -15.17 10.28
C GLN A 127 -18.72 -15.62 10.40
N GLY A 128 -18.99 -16.73 11.11
CA GLY A 128 -20.34 -17.32 11.17
C GLY A 128 -20.86 -17.80 9.80
N THR A 129 -19.96 -17.99 8.82
CA THR A 129 -20.29 -18.54 7.49
C THR A 129 -20.49 -20.04 7.51
N PHE A 130 -20.01 -20.68 8.57
CA PHE A 130 -20.20 -22.09 8.84
C PHE A 130 -21.16 -22.26 10.03
N LEU A 131 -21.46 -23.50 10.40
CA LEU A 131 -22.35 -23.78 11.54
C LEU A 131 -21.80 -23.11 12.81
N GLU A 132 -22.66 -22.39 13.55
CA GLU A 132 -22.25 -21.57 14.70
C GLU A 132 -21.54 -22.36 15.82
N GLU A 133 -21.83 -23.67 15.91
CA GLU A 133 -21.23 -24.58 16.89
C GLU A 133 -19.83 -25.10 16.49
N PHE A 134 -19.35 -24.77 15.29
CA PHE A 134 -18.07 -25.20 14.75
C PHE A 134 -17.04 -24.07 14.80
#